data_AF-A0A8U1ERA5-F1
#
_entry.id   AF-A0A8U1ERA5-F1
#
_cell.length_a   1.000
_cell.length_b   1.000
_cell.length_c   1.000
_cell.angle_alpha   90.00
_cell.angle_beta   90.00
_cell.angle_gamma   90.00
#
_symmetry.space_group_name_H-M   'P 1'
#
loop_
_entity.id
_entity.type
_entity.pdbx_description
1 polymer ?
#
loop_
_entity_poly.entity_id
_entity_poly.type
_entity_poly.pdbx_seq_one_letter_code
_entity_poly.pdbx_strand_id
1 'polypeptide(L)'
;MTILNSSWLPAPALFGIVIDSSCIWWKQACNSRLGCGYYDNNILRNRYLGLQVGFKVMGIFLLGVVGWKVLRTREYSLEKRPDGPL
;
A
#
# COMPACT_ATOMS: atom_id res chain seq x y z
N MET A 1 2.20 -13.91 -29.16
CA MET A 1 2.76 -14.58 -27.97
C MET A 1 3.26 -13.48 -27.02
N THR A 2 2.33 -12.91 -26.27
CA THR A 2 2.53 -11.73 -25.42
C THR A 2 3.19 -12.13 -24.09
N ILE A 3 4.52 -12.16 -24.07
CA ILE A 3 5.30 -12.15 -22.83
C ILE A 3 5.55 -10.67 -22.47
N LEU A 4 4.54 -10.02 -21.89
CA LEU A 4 4.68 -8.68 -21.31
C LEU A 4 3.91 -8.67 -20.00
N ASN A 5 4.60 -8.32 -18.91
CA ASN A 5 4.09 -8.00 -17.57
C ASN A 5 4.01 -9.09 -16.48
N SER A 6 5.08 -9.85 -16.25
CA SER A 6 5.32 -10.41 -14.89
C SER A 6 6.28 -9.57 -14.05
N SER A 7 6.95 -8.58 -14.65
CA SER A 7 8.00 -7.79 -13.98
C SER A 7 7.50 -6.53 -13.26
N TRP A 8 6.22 -6.15 -13.44
CA TRP A 8 5.69 -4.85 -12.96
C TRP A 8 4.51 -4.97 -12.01
N LEU A 9 4.39 -6.12 -11.35
CA LEU A 9 3.38 -6.33 -10.32
C LEU A 9 4.11 -6.29 -8.96
N PRO A 10 4.44 -5.10 -8.42
CA PRO A 10 5.03 -4.98 -7.09
C PRO A 10 4.07 -5.52 -6.01
N ALA A 11 2.77 -5.57 -6.31
CA ALA A 11 1.76 -6.11 -5.41
C ALA A 11 2.02 -7.58 -5.02
N PRO A 12 2.02 -8.58 -5.93
CA PRO A 12 2.30 -9.97 -5.58
C PRO A 12 3.70 -10.18 -4.99
N ALA A 13 4.71 -9.38 -5.37
CA ALA A 13 6.04 -9.44 -4.75
C ALA A 13 6.01 -8.98 -3.28
N LEU A 14 5.35 -7.85 -2.98
CA LEU A 14 5.18 -7.36 -1.61
C LEU A 14 4.39 -8.34 -0.75
N PHE A 15 3.31 -8.91 -1.28
CA PHE A 15 2.56 -9.95 -0.58
C PHE A 15 3.42 -11.20 -0.34
N GLY A 16 4.24 -11.60 -1.32
CA GLY A 16 5.19 -12.70 -1.18
C GLY A 16 6.20 -12.47 -0.04
N ILE A 17 6.79 -11.28 0.06
CA ILE A 17 7.71 -10.92 1.15
C ILE A 17 7.00 -10.92 2.51
N VAL A 18 5.76 -10.43 2.56
CA VAL A 18 4.97 -10.44 3.81
C VAL A 18 4.68 -11.87 4.27
N ILE A 19 4.34 -12.78 3.35
CA ILE A 19 4.15 -14.20 3.65
C ILE A 19 5.45 -14.81 4.15
N ASP A 20 6.57 -14.57 3.46
CA ASP A 20 7.89 -15.06 3.83
C ASP A 20 8.30 -14.62 5.24
N SER A 21 7.96 -13.37 5.61
CA SER A 21 8.23 -12.82 6.95
C SER A 21 7.46 -13.49 8.10
N SER A 22 6.43 -14.28 7.79
CA SER A 22 5.65 -15.04 8.78
C SER A 22 6.12 -16.49 8.95
N CYS A 23 7.22 -16.87 8.29
CA CYS A 23 7.78 -18.21 8.39
C CYS A 23 8.38 -18.47 9.78
N ILE A 24 7.90 -19.51 10.46
CA ILE A 24 8.45 -19.97 11.74
C ILE A 24 9.55 -21.00 11.50
N TRP A 25 9.31 -21.93 10.57
CA TRP A 25 10.23 -23.05 10.31
C TRP A 25 10.58 -23.18 8.83
N TRP A 26 11.86 -22.99 8.54
CA TRP A 26 12.44 -23.15 7.22
C TRP A 26 12.79 -24.62 6.98
N LYS A 27 12.33 -25.20 5.87
CA LYS A 27 12.81 -26.52 5.46
C LYS A 27 14.24 -26.36 4.93
N GLN A 28 15.17 -27.13 5.48
CA GLN A 28 16.56 -27.16 5.02
C GLN A 28 16.83 -28.56 4.45
N ALA A 29 17.34 -28.63 3.22
CA ALA A 29 17.87 -29.85 2.63
C ALA A 29 19.20 -29.51 1.94
N CYS A 30 20.18 -30.39 2.07
CA CYS A 30 21.53 -30.18 1.53
C CYS A 30 22.11 -28.79 1.86
N ASN A 31 22.02 -28.38 3.13
CA ASN A 31 22.53 -27.11 3.65
C ASN A 31 21.98 -25.84 2.98
N SER A 32 20.94 -25.96 2.14
CA SER A 32 20.30 -24.85 1.44
C SER A 32 18.91 -24.58 2.05
N ARG A 33 18.55 -23.30 2.18
CA ARG A 33 17.18 -22.91 2.59
C ARG A 33 16.23 -23.23 1.44
N LEU A 34 15.31 -24.17 1.65
CA LEU A 34 14.16 -24.38 0.76
C LEU A 34 13.00 -23.49 1.22
N GLY A 35 11.82 -23.68 0.63
CA GLY A 35 10.61 -22.99 1.04
C GLY A 35 10.25 -23.24 2.51
N CYS A 36 9.52 -22.30 3.10
CA CYS A 36 9.03 -22.42 4.47
C CYS A 36 8.10 -23.64 4.62
N GLY A 37 8.31 -24.40 5.71
CA GLY A 37 7.51 -25.58 6.02
C GLY A 37 6.31 -25.28 6.93
N TYR A 38 6.40 -24.25 7.77
CA TYR A 38 5.35 -23.90 8.71
C TYR A 38 5.27 -22.37 8.92
N TYR A 39 4.11 -21.81 8.61
CA TYR A 39 3.80 -20.39 8.74
C TYR A 39 2.91 -20.12 9.95
N ASP A 40 3.16 -19.00 10.63
CA ASP A 40 2.27 -18.53 11.70
C ASP A 40 1.05 -17.81 11.09
N ASN A 41 -0.12 -18.44 11.17
CA ASN A 41 -1.35 -17.87 10.63
C ASN A 41 -1.77 -16.57 11.33
N ASN A 42 -1.42 -16.39 12.61
CA ASN A 42 -1.82 -15.22 13.39
C ASN A 42 -0.98 -14.00 12.98
N ILE A 43 0.33 -14.19 12.80
CA ILE A 43 1.25 -13.15 12.31
C ILE A 43 0.94 -12.82 10.84
N LEU A 44 0.71 -13.84 10.01
CA LEU A 44 0.34 -13.66 8.60
C LEU A 44 -0.92 -12.80 8.48
N ARG A 45 -1.98 -13.14 9.21
CA ARG A 45 -3.26 -12.41 9.17
C ARG A 45 -3.09 -10.97 9.64
N ASN A 46 -2.39 -10.75 10.75
CA ASN A 46 -2.20 -9.40 11.28
C ASN A 46 -1.42 -8.50 10.31
N ARG A 47 -0.35 -9.03 9.69
CA ARG A 47 0.43 -8.26 8.72
C ARG A 47 -0.32 -8.01 7.41
N TYR A 48 -1.06 -9.01 6.92
CA TYR A 48 -1.86 -8.88 5.71
C TYR A 48 -2.98 -7.83 5.87
N LEU A 49 -3.74 -7.93 6.97
CA LEU A 49 -4.78 -6.96 7.30
C LEU A 49 -4.18 -5.58 7.59
N GLY A 50 -3.07 -5.51 8.33
CA GLY A 50 -2.36 -4.26 8.59
C GLY A 50 -1.90 -3.56 7.33
N LEU A 51 -1.34 -4.30 6.36
CA LEU A 51 -0.93 -3.77 5.07
C LEU A 51 -2.13 -3.20 4.29
N GLN A 52 -3.24 -3.95 4.20
CA GLN A 52 -4.44 -3.48 3.51
C GLN A 52 -5.04 -2.21 4.15
N VAL A 53 -5.16 -2.20 5.48
CA VAL A 53 -5.67 -1.05 6.22
C VAL A 53 -4.74 0.15 6.04
N GLY A 54 -3.42 -0.06 6.11
CA GLY A 54 -2.42 0.98 5.86
C GLY A 54 -2.56 1.63 4.49
N PHE A 55 -2.72 0.84 3.42
CA PHE A 55 -2.97 1.37 2.07
C PHE A 55 -4.26 2.18 1.97
N LYS A 56 -5.35 1.71 2.58
CA LYS A 56 -6.62 2.43 2.58
C LYS A 56 -6.52 3.75 3.34
N VAL A 57 -5.92 3.74 4.53
CA VAL A 57 -5.73 4.95 5.35
C VAL A 57 -4.84 5.95 4.63
N MET A 58 -3.75 5.50 4.01
CA MET A 58 -2.87 6.35 3.20
C MET A 58 -3.64 7.00 2.04
N GLY A 59 -4.48 6.23 1.33
CA GLY A 59 -5.32 6.76 0.26
C GLY A 59 -6.31 7.83 0.74
N ILE A 60 -7.02 7.57 1.86
CA ILE A 60 -7.96 8.53 2.45
C ILE A 60 -7.22 9.79 2.90
N PHE A 61 -6.05 9.65 3.52
CA PHE A 61 -5.25 10.77 3.96
C PHE A 61 -4.82 11.67 2.79
N LEU A 62 -4.30 11.07 1.72
CA LEU A 62 -3.89 11.81 0.51
C LEU A 62 -5.08 12.54 -0.12
N LEU A 63 -6.24 11.89 -0.22
CA LEU A 63 -7.47 12.52 -0.72
C LEU A 63 -7.91 13.69 0.17
N GLY A 64 -7.82 13.54 1.49
CA GLY A 64 -8.10 14.61 2.45
C GLY A 64 -7.17 15.81 2.28
N VAL A 65 -5.87 15.58 2.12
CA VAL A 65 -4.87 16.64 1.88
C VAL A 65 -5.13 17.37 0.57
N VAL A 66 -5.44 16.65 -0.51
CA VAL A 66 -5.78 17.25 -1.81
C VAL A 66 -7.07 18.06 -1.71
N GLY A 67 -8.11 17.50 -1.09
CA GLY A 67 -9.38 18.20 -0.85
C GLY A 67 -9.17 19.49 -0.06
N TRP A 68 -8.40 19.44 1.03
CA TRP A 68 -8.02 20.61 1.81
C TRP A 68 -7.28 21.67 0.99
N LYS A 69 -6.28 21.26 0.19
CA LYS A 69 -5.53 22.16 -0.69
C LYS A 69 -6.44 22.83 -1.73
N VAL A 70 -7.36 22.07 -2.32
CA VAL A 70 -8.32 22.60 -3.31
C VAL A 70 -9.29 23.59 -2.67
N LEU A 71 -9.90 23.26 -1.53
CA LEU A 71 -10.79 24.15 -0.80
C LEU A 71 -10.09 25.47 -0.46
N ARG A 72 -8.89 25.39 0.11
CA ARG A 72 -8.11 26.58 0.46
C ARG A 72 -7.71 27.41 -0.76
N THR A 73 -7.49 26.77 -1.92
CA THR A 73 -7.23 27.49 -3.19
C THR A 73 -8.47 28.19 -3.71
N ARG A 74 -9.67 27.59 -3.58
CA ARG A 74 -10.95 28.21 -3.97
C ARG A 74 -11.27 29.44 -3.12
N GLU A 75 -11.05 29.38 -1.82
CA GLU A 75 -11.25 30.53 -0.92
C GLU A 75 -10.35 31.71 -1.31
N TYR A 76 -9.06 31.47 -1.62
CA TYR A 76 -8.19 32.53 -2.15
C TYR A 76 -8.66 33.11 -3.49
N SER A 77 -9.25 32.30 -4.38
CA SER A 77 -9.80 32.80 -5.65
C SER A 77 -11.06 33.65 -5.46
N LEU A 78 -11.87 33.38 -4.43
CA LEU A 78 -13.06 34.19 -4.11
C LEU A 78 -12.69 35.49 -3.40
N GLU A 79 -11.77 35.46 -2.43
CA GLU A 79 -11.25 36.67 -1.76
C GLU A 79 -10.64 37.67 -2.77
N LYS A 80 -10.00 37.17 -3.84
CA LYS A 80 -9.45 38.01 -4.93
C LYS A 80 -10.48 38.56 -5.92
N ARG A 81 -11.77 38.20 -5.78
CA ARG A 81 -12.86 38.86 -6.51
C ARG A 81 -13.52 39.85 -5.55
N PRO A 82 -12.88 41.00 -5.21
CA PRO A 82 -13.62 42.07 -4.57
C PRO A 82 -14.77 42.44 -5.51
N ASP A 83 -15.92 42.69 -4.92
CA ASP A 83 -17.17 43.08 -5.57
C ASP A 83 -16.90 43.86 -6.86
N GLY A 84 -17.19 43.22 -8.00
CA GLY A 84 -17.20 43.91 -9.28
C GLY A 84 -18.14 45.10 -9.13
N PRO A 85 -17.72 46.32 -9.54
CA PRO A 85 -18.48 47.52 -9.28
C PRO A 85 -19.89 47.36 -9.86
N LEU A 86 -20.90 47.62 -9.01
CA LEU A 86 -22.27 47.86 -9.44
C LEU A 86 -22.30 49.02 -10.43
#